data_AF-A0AA42Y9I6-F1
#
_entry.id   AF-A0AA42Y9I6-F1
#
_cell.length_a   1.000
_cell.length_b   1.000
_cell.length_c   1.000
_cell.angle_alpha   90.00
_cell.angle_beta   90.00
_cell.angle_gamma   90.00
#
_symmetry.space_group_name_H-M   'P 1'
#
loop_
_entity.id
_entity.type
_entity.pdbx_description
1 polymer ?
#
loop_
_entity_poly.entity_id
_entity_poly.type
_entity_poly.pdbx_seq_one_letter_code
_entity_poly.pdbx_strand_id
1 'polypeptide(L)'
;MRTASRSAQLIILAIVVSTGIYLYLVRPGGEAPGSATSGWLPDGATGQVVEAFQARQSGVPVETAGRVERLLSDDREGSRHQRFIVRVDGSMTVLVAHNIDLAPRVPLAVGDSVELRGEYEWNAQGGVIHWTHDDPDGHHPGGWIRYGDRMYR
;
A
#
# COMPACT_ATOMS: atom_id res chain seq x y z
N MET A 1 -14.72 -17.35 -34.73
CA MET A 1 -15.49 -16.64 -33.68
C MET A 1 -14.78 -16.89 -32.36
N ARG A 2 -14.05 -15.90 -31.83
CA ARG A 2 -13.33 -16.01 -30.55
C ARG A 2 -14.02 -15.11 -29.53
N THR A 3 -14.32 -15.72 -28.40
CA THR A 3 -14.99 -15.17 -27.22
C THR A 3 -14.19 -13.99 -26.65
N ALA A 4 -14.82 -12.83 -26.55
CA ALA A 4 -14.32 -11.71 -25.75
C ALA A 4 -14.51 -12.07 -24.27
N SER A 5 -13.43 -12.45 -23.59
CA SER A 5 -13.40 -12.50 -22.14
C SER A 5 -13.44 -11.06 -21.64
N ARG A 6 -14.54 -10.68 -20.98
CA ARG A 6 -14.72 -9.38 -20.35
C ARG A 6 -13.78 -9.30 -19.15
N SER A 7 -12.62 -8.69 -19.36
CA SER A 7 -11.69 -8.32 -18.30
C SER A 7 -12.44 -7.44 -17.30
N ALA A 8 -12.52 -7.88 -16.04
CA ALA A 8 -13.08 -7.07 -14.96
C ALA A 8 -12.25 -5.79 -14.82
N GLN A 9 -12.78 -4.67 -15.30
CA GLN A 9 -12.21 -3.35 -15.09
C GLN A 9 -12.43 -2.96 -13.63
N LEU A 10 -11.37 -3.00 -12.82
CA LEU A 10 -11.38 -2.38 -11.50
C LEU A 10 -11.17 -0.88 -11.71
N ILE A 11 -12.29 -0.18 -11.92
CA ILE A 11 -12.35 1.28 -11.79
C ILE A 11 -12.12 1.56 -10.29
N ILE A 12 -10.92 1.99 -9.91
CA ILE A 12 -10.65 2.48 -8.55
C ILE A 12 -11.24 3.89 -8.47
N LEU A 13 -12.57 3.97 -8.39
CA LEU A 13 -13.30 5.17 -8.01
C LEU A 13 -13.41 5.17 -6.48
N ALA A 14 -12.69 6.09 -5.86
CA ALA A 14 -12.79 6.39 -4.44
C ALA A 14 -14.23 6.81 -4.09
N ILE A 15 -14.94 5.97 -3.35
CA ILE A 15 -16.13 6.38 -2.60
C ILE A 15 -16.00 5.83 -1.18
N VAL A 16 -15.88 6.76 -0.25
CA VAL A 16 -15.80 6.60 1.20
C VAL A 16 -17.14 6.16 1.78
N VAL A 17 -17.13 5.15 2.67
CA VAL A 17 -18.00 5.14 3.85
C VAL A 17 -17.20 4.63 5.06
N SER A 18 -16.74 5.57 5.88
CA SER A 18 -16.02 5.31 7.13
C SER A 18 -16.99 4.85 8.23
N THR A 19 -16.84 3.64 8.75
CA THR A 19 -17.53 3.23 9.99
C THR A 19 -16.60 2.36 10.85
N GLY A 20 -15.42 2.89 11.21
CA GLY A 20 -14.39 2.12 11.91
C GLY A 20 -13.55 2.88 12.94
N ILE A 21 -13.98 4.06 13.39
CA ILE A 21 -13.19 4.95 14.28
C ILE A 21 -13.12 4.47 15.75
N TYR A 22 -13.76 3.38 16.17
CA TYR A 22 -13.99 3.12 17.61
C TYR A 22 -13.00 2.21 18.37
N LEU A 23 -11.96 1.62 17.75
CA LEU A 23 -11.12 0.63 18.47
C LEU A 23 -9.63 0.98 18.66
N TYR A 24 -9.21 2.23 18.45
CA TYR A 24 -7.80 2.62 18.58
C TYR A 24 -7.29 2.91 20.01
N LEU A 25 -8.13 2.76 21.04
CA LEU A 25 -7.76 3.13 22.40
C LEU A 25 -7.77 1.92 23.33
N VAL A 26 -6.75 1.06 23.25
CA VAL A 26 -6.06 0.37 24.38
C VAL A 26 -4.98 -0.56 23.78
N ARG A 27 -3.70 -0.17 23.87
CA ARG A 27 -2.58 -1.12 23.99
C ARG A 27 -1.67 -0.61 25.12
N PRO A 28 -1.45 -1.36 26.22
CA PRO A 28 -0.50 -0.98 27.26
C PRO A 28 0.93 -1.34 26.83
N GLY A 29 1.88 -0.50 27.21
CA GLY A 29 3.26 -0.52 26.74
C GLY A 29 4.22 -1.49 27.44
N GLY A 30 5.43 -1.53 26.87
CA GLY A 30 6.66 -2.08 27.44
C GLY A 30 7.86 -1.53 26.67
N GLU A 31 8.81 -0.90 27.36
CA GLU A 31 9.91 -0.10 26.81
C GLU A 31 11.23 -0.86 26.56
N ALA A 32 11.95 -0.41 25.50
CA ALA A 32 13.41 -0.15 25.34
C ALA A 32 14.47 -1.30 25.40
N PRO A 33 15.74 -1.09 24.97
CA PRO A 33 16.29 -0.24 23.88
C PRO A 33 17.35 -0.94 22.98
N GLY A 34 17.64 -0.35 21.80
CA GLY A 34 19.01 -0.26 21.24
C GLY A 34 19.42 -1.25 20.15
N SER A 35 19.52 -0.78 18.91
CA SER A 35 20.73 -0.81 18.06
C SER A 35 20.38 -0.39 16.63
N ALA A 36 21.12 0.59 16.12
CA ALA A 36 20.98 1.08 14.75
C ALA A 36 21.59 0.07 13.76
N THR A 37 20.74 -0.56 12.95
CA THR A 37 21.09 -1.24 11.71
C THR A 37 19.96 -1.03 10.72
N SER A 38 20.26 -0.33 9.61
CA SER A 38 19.41 -0.12 8.41
C SER A 38 17.91 -0.21 8.67
N GLY A 39 17.29 0.94 9.00
CA GLY A 39 15.89 1.06 9.42
C GLY A 39 14.93 0.35 8.47
N TRP A 40 14.62 -0.90 8.80
CA TRP A 40 13.36 -1.53 8.48
C TRP A 40 12.35 -0.93 9.44
N LEU A 41 11.15 -0.59 8.96
CA LEU A 41 10.06 -0.19 9.87
C LEU A 41 9.95 -1.22 11.01
N PRO A 42 9.61 -0.79 12.24
CA PRO A 42 9.36 -1.74 13.33
C PRO A 42 8.37 -2.81 12.84
N ASP A 43 8.55 -4.07 13.28
CA ASP A 43 7.73 -5.23 12.88
C ASP A 43 6.22 -4.93 12.85
N GLY A 44 5.76 -4.02 13.71
CA GLY A 44 4.38 -3.54 13.79
C GLY A 44 3.84 -2.80 12.55
N ALA A 45 4.67 -2.19 11.69
CA ALA A 45 4.21 -1.56 10.45
C ALA A 45 3.80 -2.62 9.41
N THR A 46 4.64 -3.63 9.22
CA THR A 46 4.30 -4.82 8.42
C THR A 46 3.02 -5.50 8.96
N GLY A 47 2.86 -5.51 10.28
CA GLY A 47 1.67 -6.03 10.95
C GLY A 47 0.34 -5.38 10.52
N GLN A 48 0.29 -4.09 10.18
CA GLN A 48 -0.97 -3.41 9.86
C GLN A 48 -1.69 -4.00 8.65
N VAL A 49 -0.95 -4.34 7.59
CA VAL A 49 -1.52 -4.93 6.37
C VAL A 49 -2.00 -6.36 6.63
N VAL A 50 -1.24 -7.13 7.40
CA VAL A 50 -1.61 -8.50 7.77
C VAL A 50 -2.85 -8.51 8.66
N GLU A 51 -2.90 -7.63 9.67
CA GLU A 51 -4.06 -7.44 10.54
C GLU A 51 -5.30 -7.05 9.72
N ALA A 52 -5.19 -6.06 8.82
CA ALA A 52 -6.28 -5.64 7.95
C ALA A 52 -6.75 -6.75 7.01
N PHE A 53 -5.85 -7.56 6.46
CA PHE A 53 -6.20 -8.69 5.61
C PHE A 53 -6.96 -9.78 6.36
N GLN A 54 -6.47 -10.18 7.54
CA GLN A 54 -7.12 -11.19 8.38
C GLN A 54 -8.50 -10.73 8.86
N ALA A 55 -8.63 -9.43 9.19
CA ALA A 55 -9.88 -8.82 9.58
C ALA A 55 -10.81 -8.46 8.40
N ARG A 56 -10.38 -8.68 7.14
CA ARG A 56 -11.10 -8.32 5.92
C ARG A 56 -11.53 -6.85 5.86
N GLN A 57 -10.64 -5.96 6.28
CA GLN A 57 -10.89 -4.52 6.36
C GLN A 57 -10.50 -3.81 5.06
N SER A 58 -11.21 -2.72 4.78
CA SER A 58 -11.05 -1.84 3.63
C SER A 58 -11.11 -0.39 4.10
N GLY A 59 -10.57 0.55 3.33
CA GLY A 59 -10.53 1.96 3.71
C GLY A 59 -9.70 2.25 4.96
N VAL A 60 -8.70 1.40 5.27
CA VAL A 60 -7.86 1.58 6.47
C VAL A 60 -6.49 2.15 6.09
N PRO A 61 -6.03 3.23 6.76
CA PRO A 61 -4.70 3.75 6.52
C PRO A 61 -3.66 2.75 7.05
N VAL A 62 -2.64 2.49 6.24
CA VAL A 62 -1.55 1.58 6.59
C VAL A 62 -0.20 2.21 6.30
N GLU A 63 0.78 1.90 7.15
CA GLU A 63 2.20 2.06 6.87
C GLU A 63 2.84 0.69 6.90
N THR A 64 3.59 0.33 5.87
CA THR A 64 4.22 -0.99 5.76
C THR A 64 5.55 -0.92 5.01
N ALA A 65 6.37 -1.95 5.19
CA ALA A 65 7.62 -2.14 4.47
C ALA A 65 7.62 -3.52 3.83
N GLY A 66 8.27 -3.64 2.69
CA GLY A 66 8.40 -4.93 2.04
C GLY A 66 9.37 -4.93 0.88
N ARG A 67 9.48 -6.11 0.28
CA ARG A 67 10.33 -6.31 -0.90
C ARG A 67 9.48 -6.39 -2.15
N VAL A 68 9.88 -5.68 -3.20
CA VAL A 68 9.24 -5.75 -4.51
C VAL A 68 9.44 -7.16 -5.06
N GLU A 69 8.35 -7.91 -5.15
CA GLU A 69 8.35 -9.28 -5.68
C GLU A 69 8.14 -9.29 -7.19
N ARG A 70 7.34 -8.35 -7.71
CA ARG A 70 7.04 -8.28 -9.14
C ARG A 70 6.69 -6.87 -9.59
N LEU A 71 7.22 -6.46 -10.74
CA LEU A 71 6.77 -5.26 -11.45
C LEU A 71 5.70 -5.65 -12.47
N LEU A 72 4.61 -4.89 -12.53
CA LEU A 72 3.56 -5.07 -13.52
C LEU A 72 3.63 -3.91 -14.53
N SER A 73 3.01 -4.10 -15.70
CA SER A 73 2.81 -2.99 -16.63
C SER A 73 2.01 -1.87 -15.95
N ASP A 74 2.41 -0.62 -16.17
CA ASP A 74 1.62 0.52 -15.70
C ASP A 74 0.18 0.40 -16.21
N ASP A 75 -0.78 0.72 -15.35
CA ASP A 75 -2.15 0.99 -15.77
C ASP A 75 -2.20 2.36 -16.47
N ARG A 76 -2.90 2.39 -17.61
CA ARG A 76 -3.05 3.58 -18.46
C ARG A 76 -4.51 3.90 -18.76
N GLU A 77 -5.46 3.17 -18.19
CA GLU A 77 -6.89 3.47 -18.29
C GLU A 77 -7.28 4.45 -17.17
N GLY A 78 -7.83 5.61 -17.53
CA GLY A 78 -8.10 6.67 -16.56
C GLY A 78 -6.82 7.31 -16.01
N SER A 79 -6.75 7.55 -14.70
CA SER A 79 -5.52 8.01 -14.05
C SER A 79 -4.45 6.92 -14.15
N ARG A 80 -3.22 7.30 -14.51
CA ARG A 80 -2.12 6.38 -14.73
C ARG A 80 -1.60 5.87 -13.39
N HIS A 81 -1.39 4.55 -13.28
CA HIS A 81 -0.85 3.94 -12.08
C HIS A 81 0.36 3.07 -12.38
N GLN A 82 1.46 3.28 -11.66
CA GLN A 82 2.50 2.27 -11.54
C GLN A 82 1.98 1.14 -10.65
N ARG A 83 2.11 -0.11 -11.10
CA ARG A 83 1.65 -1.29 -10.38
C ARG A 83 2.79 -2.23 -10.08
N PHE A 84 2.88 -2.69 -8.84
CA PHE A 84 3.87 -3.66 -8.42
C PHE A 84 3.39 -4.45 -7.21
N ILE A 85 3.90 -5.67 -7.05
CA ILE A 85 3.58 -6.55 -5.93
C ILE A 85 4.70 -6.44 -4.90
N VAL A 86 4.32 -6.20 -3.66
CA VAL A 86 5.22 -6.15 -2.51
C VAL A 86 4.95 -7.35 -1.62
N ARG A 87 6.00 -8.07 -1.25
CA ARG A 87 5.94 -9.09 -0.20
C ARG A 87 6.09 -8.43 1.16
N VAL A 88 5.09 -8.63 2.00
CA VAL A 88 5.00 -8.18 3.39
C VAL A 88 4.97 -9.41 4.31
N ASP A 89 5.59 -9.31 5.48
CA ASP A 89 5.60 -10.37 6.51
C ASP A 89 6.06 -11.75 6.01
N GLY A 90 7.07 -11.76 5.12
CA GLY A 90 7.74 -12.96 4.61
C GLY A 90 6.91 -13.89 3.71
N SER A 91 5.58 -13.79 3.70
CA SER A 91 4.69 -14.73 3.01
C SER A 91 3.50 -14.09 2.33
N MET A 92 2.99 -12.96 2.84
CA MET A 92 1.86 -12.26 2.27
C MET A 92 2.32 -11.30 1.16
N THR A 93 1.50 -11.12 0.14
CA THR A 93 1.77 -10.14 -0.91
C THR A 93 0.61 -9.16 -1.05
N VAL A 94 0.93 -7.90 -1.32
CA VAL A 94 -0.04 -6.85 -1.58
C VAL A 94 0.27 -6.17 -2.90
N LEU A 95 -0.77 -5.79 -3.66
CA LEU A 95 -0.61 -4.97 -4.84
C LEU A 95 -0.50 -3.51 -4.42
N VAL A 96 0.49 -2.78 -4.94
CA VAL A 96 0.56 -1.33 -4.80
C VAL A 96 0.13 -0.70 -6.13
N ALA A 97 -0.81 0.24 -6.06
CA ALA A 97 -1.27 1.07 -7.17
C ALA A 97 -0.88 2.54 -6.89
N HIS A 98 0.24 2.97 -7.45
CA HIS A 98 0.79 4.32 -7.24
C HIS A 98 0.39 5.24 -8.39
N ASN A 99 -0.42 6.26 -8.12
CA ASN A 99 -0.89 7.18 -9.14
C ASN A 99 0.28 8.08 -9.63
N ILE A 100 0.73 7.83 -10.86
CA ILE A 100 1.86 8.53 -11.48
C ILE A 100 1.47 9.82 -12.22
N ASP A 101 0.20 10.20 -12.18
CA ASP A 101 -0.25 11.55 -12.53
C ASP A 101 -0.04 12.54 -11.39
N LEU A 102 -0.12 12.05 -10.14
CA LEU A 102 -0.02 12.87 -8.92
C LEU A 102 1.38 12.86 -8.31
N ALA A 103 2.11 11.76 -8.45
CA ALA A 103 3.46 11.60 -7.91
C ALA A 103 4.44 11.05 -8.97
N PRO A 104 5.76 11.29 -8.85
CA PRO A 104 6.72 10.71 -9.78
C PRO A 104 6.75 9.18 -9.71
N ARG A 105 6.81 8.51 -10.88
CA ARG A 105 7.03 7.05 -10.95
C ARG A 105 8.29 6.64 -10.18
N VAL A 106 8.19 5.60 -9.36
CA VAL A 106 9.31 5.09 -8.56
C VAL A 106 10.19 4.19 -9.43
N PRO A 107 11.52 4.41 -9.51
CA PRO A 107 12.43 3.65 -10.35
C PRO A 107 12.81 2.29 -9.71
N LEU A 108 11.81 1.46 -9.43
CA LEU A 108 11.96 0.17 -8.74
C LEU A 108 12.47 -0.93 -9.66
N ALA A 109 13.25 -1.84 -9.08
CA ALA A 109 13.60 -3.16 -9.61
C ALA A 109 12.99 -4.28 -8.73
N VAL A 110 12.88 -5.49 -9.30
CA VAL A 110 12.51 -6.67 -8.51
C VAL A 110 13.61 -6.93 -7.48
N GLY A 111 13.19 -7.17 -6.24
CA GLY A 111 14.08 -7.36 -5.11
C GLY A 111 14.36 -6.11 -4.30
N ASP A 112 13.93 -4.92 -4.75
CA ASP A 112 14.13 -3.68 -4.00
C ASP A 112 13.29 -3.65 -2.72
N SER A 113 13.82 -3.00 -1.69
CA SER A 113 13.07 -2.70 -0.47
C SER A 113 12.38 -1.34 -0.60
N VAL A 114 11.12 -1.29 -0.18
CA VAL A 114 10.32 -0.06 -0.13
C VAL A 114 9.59 0.05 1.20
N GLU A 115 9.39 1.28 1.63
CA GLU A 115 8.39 1.61 2.65
C GLU A 115 7.28 2.39 1.98
N LEU A 116 6.07 2.25 2.48
CA LEU A 116 4.93 2.92 1.90
C LEU A 116 3.88 3.22 2.96
N ARG A 117 3.21 4.34 2.74
CA ARG A 117 2.00 4.77 3.43
C ARG A 117 0.90 4.92 2.41
N GLY A 118 -0.28 4.43 2.71
CA GLY A 118 -1.46 4.59 1.87
C GLY A 118 -2.71 4.06 2.56
N GLU A 119 -3.74 3.81 1.77
CA GLU A 119 -4.96 3.17 2.22
C GLU A 119 -5.02 1.73 1.69
N TYR A 120 -5.41 0.80 2.54
CA TYR A 120 -5.51 -0.62 2.21
C TYR A 120 -6.96 -1.00 1.88
N GLU A 121 -7.11 -1.80 0.82
CA GLU A 121 -8.36 -2.37 0.35
C GLU A 121 -8.29 -3.90 0.28
N TRP A 122 -9.23 -4.58 0.93
CA TRP A 122 -9.22 -6.04 0.97
C TRP A 122 -9.64 -6.68 -0.37
N ASN A 123 -8.94 -7.75 -0.73
CA ASN A 123 -9.41 -8.73 -1.70
C ASN A 123 -8.83 -10.11 -1.37
N ALA A 124 -9.34 -11.17 -2.01
CA ALA A 124 -8.88 -12.54 -1.78
C ALA A 124 -7.42 -12.82 -2.18
N GLN A 125 -6.74 -11.88 -2.85
CA GLN A 125 -5.36 -12.01 -3.33
C GLN A 125 -4.33 -11.29 -2.44
N GLY A 126 -4.74 -10.79 -1.26
CA GLY A 126 -3.86 -10.08 -0.32
C GLY A 126 -4.06 -8.56 -0.29
N GLY A 127 -5.02 -8.04 -1.07
CA GLY A 127 -5.41 -6.64 -1.04
C GLY A 127 -4.62 -5.72 -1.97
N VAL A 128 -5.02 -4.45 -1.96
CA VAL A 128 -4.38 -3.35 -2.71
C VAL A 128 -4.05 -2.22 -1.75
N ILE A 129 -2.91 -1.57 -1.95
CA ILE A 129 -2.60 -0.28 -1.33
C ILE A 129 -2.59 0.80 -2.41
N HIS A 130 -3.44 1.79 -2.21
CA HIS A 130 -3.57 2.99 -3.04
C HIS A 130 -3.39 4.25 -2.17
N TRP A 131 -3.66 5.44 -2.72
CA TRP A 131 -3.40 6.72 -2.02
C TRP A 131 -1.95 6.87 -1.53
N THR A 132 -0.99 6.38 -2.31
CA THR A 132 0.45 6.46 -2.01
C THR A 132 1.07 7.77 -2.51
N HIS A 133 0.31 8.86 -2.42
CA HIS A 133 0.67 10.22 -2.86
C HIS A 133 0.05 11.26 -1.93
N ASP A 134 0.53 12.51 -2.00
CA ASP A 134 -0.12 13.63 -1.32
C ASP A 134 -1.54 13.83 -1.90
N ASP A 135 -2.53 14.17 -1.05
CA ASP A 135 -3.86 14.57 -1.53
C ASP A 135 -3.89 16.09 -1.75
N PRO A 136 -3.90 16.59 -3.00
CA PRO A 136 -3.83 18.03 -3.28
C PRO A 136 -4.99 18.83 -2.69
N ASP A 137 -6.15 18.19 -2.55
CA ASP A 137 -7.37 18.83 -2.05
C ASP A 137 -7.57 18.64 -0.53
N GLY A 138 -6.77 17.78 0.11
CA GLY A 138 -6.74 17.57 1.55
C GLY A 138 -8.00 16.93 2.15
N HIS A 139 -8.77 16.19 1.35
CA HIS A 139 -9.95 15.45 1.78
C HIS A 139 -9.60 14.09 2.42
N HIS A 140 -8.42 13.55 2.12
CA HIS A 140 -7.94 12.25 2.56
C HIS A 140 -6.53 12.34 3.15
N PRO A 141 -6.18 11.47 4.13
CA PRO A 141 -4.80 11.33 4.56
C PRO A 141 -3.92 10.90 3.38
N GLY A 142 -3.03 11.77 2.94
CA GLY A 142 -2.04 11.44 1.92
C GLY A 142 -1.14 10.29 2.35
N GLY A 143 -0.49 9.72 1.35
CA GLY A 143 0.50 8.66 1.50
C GLY A 143 1.77 8.96 0.74
N TRP A 144 2.63 7.97 0.65
CA TRP A 144 3.95 8.10 0.04
C TRP A 144 4.58 6.73 -0.21
N ILE A 145 5.59 6.70 -1.06
CA ILE A 145 6.51 5.58 -1.21
C ILE A 145 7.92 6.08 -0.91
N ARG A 146 8.64 5.41 -0.02
CA ARG A 146 10.06 5.66 0.23
C ARG A 146 10.89 4.57 -0.43
N TYR A 147 11.83 4.99 -1.27
CA TYR A 147 12.80 4.11 -1.91
C TYR A 147 14.21 4.73 -1.77
N GLY A 148 15.08 4.02 -1.04
CA GLY A 148 16.35 4.57 -0.58
C GLY A 148 16.14 5.82 0.27
N ASP A 149 16.84 6.90 -0.09
CA ASP A 149 16.77 8.20 0.59
C ASP A 149 15.70 9.14 0.00
N ARG A 150 14.91 8.67 -0.98
CA ARG A 150 13.92 9.50 -1.67
C ARG A 150 12.50 9.09 -1.31
N MET A 151 11.70 10.11 -1.01
CA MET A 151 10.25 10.03 -0.87
C MET A 151 9.56 10.40 -2.19
N TYR A 152 8.53 9.64 -2.56
CA TYR A 152 7.68 9.82 -3.73
C TYR A 152 6.25 10.02 -3.21
N ARG A 153 5.66 11.18 -3.49
CA ARG A 153 4.31 11.56 -3.08
C ARG A 153 3.78 12.66 -4.00
#